data_AF-B0TWG9-F1
#
_entry.id   AF-B0TWG9-F1
#
_cell.length_a   1.000
_cell.length_b   1.000
_cell.length_c   1.000
_cell.angle_alpha   90.00
_cell.angle_beta   90.00
_cell.angle_gamma   90.00
#
_symmetry.space_group_name_H-M   'P 1'
#
loop_
_entity.id
_entity.type
_entity.pdbx_description
1 polymer ?
#
loop_
_entity_poly.entity_id
_entity_poly.type
_entity_poly.pdbx_seq_one_letter_code
_entity_poly.pdbx_strand_id
1 'polypeptide(L)'
;MTDTWDNNIRHCIENQLDYTHLATVHRRSIGRGYKIPQDIKLNISDEYIEALKNQRLMLKYIFPNFWLLNNADKLKICVYFVPINEHQTKLYLVNYRKFLTGKIIKPIADIVFSITNKIILNEDKRVVKTQKYDEKYDTDDFLLRHDQIIKEFRKIWHTPD
;
A
#
# COMPACT_ATOMS: atom_id res chain seq x y z
N MET A 1 4.42 -13.53 2.52
CA MET A 1 3.94 -14.08 1.23
C MET A 1 4.47 -13.21 0.10
N THR A 2 4.42 -13.67 -1.14
CA THR A 2 4.82 -12.87 -2.29
C THR A 2 3.80 -12.97 -3.41
N ASP A 3 3.67 -11.92 -4.22
CA ASP A 3 2.87 -11.91 -5.44
C ASP A 3 3.57 -11.04 -6.50
N THR A 4 3.41 -11.38 -7.78
CA THR A 4 3.97 -10.60 -8.90
C THR A 4 2.83 -9.88 -9.60
N TRP A 5 2.93 -8.57 -9.73
CA TRP A 5 1.97 -7.71 -10.41
C TRP A 5 2.53 -7.30 -11.78
N ASP A 6 1.69 -7.41 -12.80
CA ASP A 6 2.03 -7.07 -14.19
C ASP A 6 1.84 -5.56 -14.42
N ASN A 7 2.59 -4.74 -13.67
CA ASN A 7 2.72 -3.31 -13.92
C ASN A 7 4.05 -2.75 -13.40
N ASN A 8 4.37 -1.54 -13.82
CA ASN A 8 5.48 -0.74 -13.31
C ASN A 8 5.39 -0.56 -11.78
N ILE A 9 6.54 -0.47 -11.14
CA ILE A 9 6.67 -0.34 -9.69
C ILE A 9 5.90 0.86 -9.15
N ARG A 10 5.82 1.97 -9.90
CA ARG A 10 5.16 3.20 -9.45
C ARG A 10 3.66 3.00 -9.26
N HIS A 11 2.96 2.41 -10.22
CA HIS A 11 1.54 2.09 -10.10
C HIS A 11 1.27 1.12 -8.93
N CYS A 12 2.17 0.16 -8.71
CA CYS A 12 2.07 -0.75 -7.57
C CYS A 12 2.22 -0.03 -6.22
N ILE A 13 3.16 0.91 -6.12
CA ILE A 13 3.39 1.73 -4.92
C ILE A 13 2.21 2.68 -4.69
N GLU A 14 1.81 3.44 -5.71
CA GLU A 14 0.71 4.40 -5.63
C GLU A 14 -0.59 3.75 -5.16
N ASN A 15 -0.90 2.55 -5.65
CA ASN A 15 -2.06 1.80 -5.16
C ASN A 15 -2.02 1.56 -3.64
N GLN A 16 -0.84 1.29 -3.05
CA GLN A 16 -0.71 1.12 -1.60
C GLN A 16 -0.63 2.46 -0.84
N LEU A 17 -0.25 3.56 -1.50
CA LEU A 17 -0.26 4.91 -0.91
C LEU A 17 -1.66 5.54 -0.90
N ASP A 18 -2.53 5.14 -1.83
CA ASP A 18 -3.94 5.51 -1.83
C ASP A 18 -4.70 4.76 -0.74
N TYR A 19 -5.06 5.41 0.36
CA TYR A 19 -5.91 4.78 1.38
C TYR A 19 -7.42 4.95 1.08
N THR A 20 -7.79 5.71 0.06
CA THR A 20 -9.20 5.98 -0.27
C THR A 20 -9.85 4.84 -1.07
N HIS A 21 -9.08 4.11 -1.89
CA HIS A 21 -9.60 2.97 -2.65
C HIS A 21 -10.22 1.89 -1.78
N LEU A 22 -9.89 1.82 -0.48
CA LEU A 22 -10.52 0.87 0.44
C LEU A 22 -12.05 0.97 0.38
N ALA A 23 -12.61 2.18 0.32
CA ALA A 23 -14.06 2.37 0.27
C ALA A 23 -14.72 1.82 -1.01
N THR A 24 -13.96 1.66 -2.10
CA THR A 24 -14.45 1.28 -3.42
C THR A 24 -13.99 -0.12 -3.81
N VAL A 25 -12.68 -0.33 -4.00
CA VAL A 25 -12.03 -1.58 -4.44
C VAL A 25 -12.26 -2.70 -3.43
N HIS A 26 -12.11 -2.41 -2.14
CA HIS A 26 -12.30 -3.37 -1.05
C HIS A 26 -13.69 -3.31 -0.40
N ARG A 27 -14.69 -2.69 -1.04
CA ARG A 27 -16.03 -2.48 -0.46
C ARG A 27 -16.69 -3.79 0.04
N ARG A 28 -16.35 -4.92 -0.56
CA ARG A 28 -16.88 -6.25 -0.21
C ARG A 28 -16.02 -7.01 0.82
N SER A 29 -14.85 -6.49 1.17
CA SER A 29 -13.86 -7.10 2.06
C SER A 29 -13.53 -6.14 3.22
N ILE A 30 -12.30 -5.66 3.33
CA ILE A 30 -11.80 -4.79 4.41
C ILE A 30 -12.33 -3.35 4.33
N GLY A 31 -12.87 -2.95 3.18
CA GLY A 31 -13.43 -1.64 2.92
C GLY A 31 -14.86 -1.44 3.37
N ARG A 32 -15.54 -2.50 3.85
CA ARG A 32 -16.95 -2.42 4.24
C ARG A 32 -17.12 -1.49 5.44
N GLY A 33 -17.79 -0.36 5.23
CA GLY A 33 -17.99 0.67 6.26
C GLY A 33 -16.75 1.50 6.54
N TYR A 34 -15.72 1.43 5.68
CA TYR A 34 -14.53 2.25 5.77
C TYR A 34 -14.89 3.73 5.64
N LYS A 35 -14.42 4.54 6.59
CA LYS A 35 -14.55 6.00 6.57
C LYS A 35 -13.18 6.58 6.26
N ILE A 36 -13.12 7.35 5.17
CA ILE A 36 -11.89 8.03 4.75
C ILE A 36 -11.43 8.94 5.89
N PRO A 37 -10.21 8.73 6.43
CA PRO A 37 -9.72 9.53 7.54
C PRO A 37 -9.59 10.99 7.11
N GLN A 38 -10.02 11.87 8.00
CA GLN A 38 -9.86 13.31 7.84
C GLN A 38 -8.63 13.78 8.61
N ASP A 39 -8.14 14.98 8.26
CA ASP A 39 -7.06 15.68 8.96
C ASP A 39 -5.76 14.86 9.08
N ILE A 40 -5.38 14.19 7.98
CA ILE A 40 -4.09 13.52 7.86
C ILE A 40 -2.98 14.58 7.84
N LYS A 41 -2.02 14.45 8.76
CA LYS A 41 -0.80 15.26 8.76
C LYS A 41 0.31 14.47 8.08
N LEU A 42 1.01 15.08 7.14
CA LEU A 42 2.19 14.50 6.51
C LEU A 42 3.47 14.99 7.20
N ASN A 43 4.41 14.07 7.40
CA ASN A 43 5.80 14.35 7.72
C ASN A 43 6.65 13.79 6.57
N ILE A 44 7.41 14.65 5.90
CA ILE A 44 8.03 14.36 4.59
C ILE A 44 9.52 14.68 4.69
N SER A 45 10.33 13.76 4.15
CA SER A 45 11.75 13.96 3.88
C SER A 45 12.10 13.29 2.55
N ASP A 46 13.34 13.45 2.10
CA ASP A 46 13.84 12.77 0.90
C ASP A 46 13.93 11.25 1.08
N GLU A 47 13.92 10.76 2.33
CA GLU A 47 14.04 9.33 2.65
C GLU A 47 12.67 8.67 2.92
N TYR A 48 11.66 9.43 3.35
CA TYR A 48 10.37 8.87 3.74
C TYR A 48 9.19 9.83 3.64
N ILE A 49 8.00 9.26 3.54
CA ILE A 49 6.71 9.93 3.74
C ILE A 49 5.97 9.23 4.87
N GLU A 50 5.58 9.98 5.89
CA GLU A 50 4.75 9.49 6.99
C GLU A 50 3.39 10.20 6.97
N ALA A 51 2.32 9.42 7.00
CA ALA A 51 0.97 9.91 7.22
C ALA A 51 0.57 9.63 8.67
N LEU A 52 0.23 10.70 9.41
CA LEU A 52 -0.21 10.64 10.79
C LEU A 52 -1.70 10.97 10.89
N LYS A 53 -2.42 10.16 11.65
CA LYS A 53 -3.82 10.37 12.03
C LYS A 53 -3.89 10.53 13.55
N ASN A 54 -4.42 11.64 14.03
CA ASN A 54 -4.49 11.94 15.47
C ASN A 54 -3.14 11.76 16.19
N GLN A 55 -2.06 12.31 15.60
CA GLN A 55 -0.68 12.20 16.08
C GLN A 55 -0.12 10.75 16.15
N ARG A 56 -0.81 9.77 15.57
CA ARG A 56 -0.34 8.38 15.47
C ARG A 56 0.02 8.06 14.03
N LEU A 57 1.13 7.38 13.84
CA LEU A 57 1.54 6.90 12.53
C LEU A 57 0.48 5.96 11.97
N MET A 58 -0.01 6.25 10.77
CA MET A 58 -0.99 5.42 10.05
C MET A 58 -0.32 4.66 8.91
N LEU A 59 0.50 5.36 8.13
CA LEU A 59 1.23 4.82 6.98
C LEU A 59 2.63 5.44 6.95
N LYS A 60 3.64 4.63 6.63
CA LYS A 60 4.98 5.10 6.33
C LYS A 60 5.45 4.48 5.03
N TYR A 61 5.95 5.32 4.14
CA TYR A 61 6.69 4.90 2.96
C TYR A 61 8.14 5.32 3.13
N ILE A 62 9.08 4.41 2.91
CA ILE A 62 10.52 4.66 2.91
C ILE A 62 10.99 4.39 1.49
N PHE A 63 11.61 5.39 0.88
CA PHE A 63 12.12 5.27 -0.48
C PHE A 63 13.28 4.27 -0.53
N PRO A 64 13.44 3.52 -1.64
CA PRO A 64 12.61 3.57 -2.85
C PRO A 64 11.50 2.51 -2.87
N ASN A 65 11.30 1.69 -1.84
CA ASN A 65 10.47 0.50 -2.07
C ASN A 65 9.89 -0.17 -0.84
N PHE A 66 9.85 0.51 0.30
CA PHE A 66 9.29 -0.05 1.51
C PHE A 66 8.05 0.70 1.94
N TRP A 67 6.95 -0.04 2.11
CA TRP A 67 5.70 0.48 2.62
C TRP A 67 5.31 -0.23 3.91
N LEU A 68 4.81 0.54 4.85
CA LEU A 68 4.35 0.11 6.16
C LEU A 68 2.97 0.70 6.44
N LEU A 69 1.99 -0.16 6.69
CA LEU A 69 0.71 0.21 7.27
C LEU A 69 0.68 -0.14 8.75
N ASN A 70 0.44 0.87 9.57
CA ASN A 70 0.25 0.73 11.00
C ASN A 70 -1.25 0.67 11.32
N ASN A 71 -1.85 -0.50 11.10
CA ASN A 71 -3.28 -0.70 11.23
C ASN A 71 -3.77 -0.65 12.69
N ALA A 72 -2.97 -1.16 13.63
CA ALA A 72 -3.23 -1.10 15.06
C ALA A 72 -1.93 -1.23 15.87
N ASP A 73 -1.94 -0.88 17.16
CA ASP A 73 -0.77 -0.98 18.05
C ASP A 73 -0.10 -2.36 18.03
N LYS A 74 -0.88 -3.41 17.76
CA LYS A 74 -0.45 -4.81 17.72
C LYS A 74 -0.49 -5.45 16.34
N LEU A 75 -0.75 -4.69 15.26
CA LEU A 75 -0.84 -5.19 13.89
C LEU A 75 -0.20 -4.21 12.89
N LYS A 76 0.84 -4.68 12.20
CA LYS A 76 1.52 -3.95 11.12
C LYS A 76 1.60 -4.80 9.87
N ILE A 77 1.43 -4.19 8.72
CA ILE A 77 1.59 -4.82 7.42
C ILE A 77 2.73 -4.10 6.71
N CYS A 78 3.72 -4.85 6.25
CA CYS A 78 4.84 -4.32 5.49
C CYS A 78 4.82 -4.91 4.08
N VAL A 79 5.15 -4.10 3.08
CA VAL A 79 5.33 -4.52 1.71
C VAL A 79 6.66 -3.98 1.19
N TYR A 80 7.49 -4.86 0.64
CA TYR A 80 8.62 -4.46 -0.20
C TYR A 80 8.27 -4.61 -1.67
N PHE A 81 8.54 -3.60 -2.48
CA PHE A 81 8.34 -3.62 -3.93
C PHE A 81 9.68 -3.87 -4.62
N VAL A 82 9.76 -4.93 -5.42
CA VAL A 82 11.00 -5.29 -6.12
C VAL A 82 10.69 -5.27 -7.61
N PRO A 83 11.23 -4.30 -8.38
CA PRO A 83 11.01 -4.27 -9.81
C PRO A 83 11.73 -5.48 -10.43
N ILE A 84 10.99 -6.31 -11.17
CA ILE A 84 11.59 -7.38 -11.98
C ILE A 84 12.08 -6.79 -13.30
N ASN A 85 11.27 -5.92 -13.89
CA ASN A 85 11.53 -5.12 -15.08
C ASN A 85 10.58 -3.91 -15.09
N GLU A 86 10.56 -3.13 -16.17
CA GLU A 86 9.72 -1.92 -16.29
C GLU A 86 8.21 -2.18 -16.25
N HIS A 87 7.77 -3.42 -16.50
CA HIS A 87 6.36 -3.79 -16.59
C HIS A 87 5.93 -4.83 -15.54
N GLN A 88 6.82 -5.27 -14.67
CA GLN A 88 6.52 -6.28 -13.66
C GLN A 88 7.20 -5.99 -12.33
N THR A 89 6.42 -6.07 -11.26
CA THR A 89 6.86 -5.80 -9.89
C THR A 89 6.50 -6.95 -8.97
N LYS A 90 7.45 -7.42 -8.17
CA LYS A 90 7.22 -8.42 -7.14
C LYS A 90 7.01 -7.76 -5.78
N LEU A 91 5.91 -8.09 -5.12
CA LEU A 91 5.57 -7.63 -3.78
C LEU A 91 5.95 -8.71 -2.76
N TYR A 92 6.64 -8.31 -1.70
CA TYR A 92 6.91 -9.14 -0.53
C TYR A 92 6.14 -8.61 0.67
N LEU A 93 5.06 -9.30 1.04
CA LEU A 93 4.18 -8.90 2.12
C LEU A 93 4.50 -9.66 3.42
N VAL A 94 4.71 -8.89 4.49
CA VAL A 94 4.99 -9.39 5.85
C VAL A 94 3.97 -8.81 6.82
N ASN A 95 3.31 -9.68 7.59
CA ASN A 95 2.41 -9.25 8.66
C ASN A 95 3.07 -9.46 10.02
N TYR A 96 3.19 -8.38 10.79
CA TYR A 96 3.63 -8.43 12.17
C TYR A 96 2.42 -8.30 13.08
N ARG A 97 2.21 -9.30 13.95
CA ARG A 97 1.15 -9.25 14.96
C ARG A 97 1.65 -9.69 16.33
N LYS A 98 1.17 -9.03 17.38
CA LYS A 98 1.45 -9.39 18.79
C LYS A 98 0.30 -10.18 19.47
N PHE A 99 -0.76 -10.49 18.73
CA PHE A 99 -1.93 -11.26 19.20
C PHE A 99 -2.09 -12.55 18.38
N LEU A 100 -2.84 -13.52 18.89
CA LEU A 100 -3.01 -14.85 18.26
C LEU A 100 -1.65 -15.53 17.96
N THR A 101 -0.75 -15.50 18.96
CA THR A 101 0.63 -16.02 18.88
C THR A 101 0.84 -17.32 19.67
N GLY A 102 -0.16 -17.81 20.41
CA GLY A 102 -0.07 -19.07 21.15
C GLY A 102 0.12 -20.28 20.23
N LYS A 103 0.89 -21.29 20.65
CA LYS A 103 1.37 -22.40 19.80
C LYS A 103 0.28 -23.10 18.98
N ILE A 104 -0.92 -23.30 19.55
CA ILE A 104 -2.04 -23.99 18.89
C ILE A 104 -2.84 -23.04 17.98
N ILE A 105 -3.03 -21.80 18.42
CA ILE A 105 -3.86 -20.81 17.71
C ILE A 105 -3.10 -20.19 16.53
N LYS A 106 -1.78 -20.06 16.67
CA LYS A 106 -0.92 -19.37 15.70
C LYS A 106 -1.00 -19.97 14.28
N PRO A 107 -0.90 -21.29 14.05
CA PRO A 107 -0.99 -21.86 12.71
C PRO A 107 -2.32 -21.56 12.03
N ILE A 108 -3.44 -21.69 12.76
CA ILE A 108 -4.79 -21.41 12.24
C ILE A 108 -4.91 -19.93 11.89
N ALA A 109 -4.49 -19.05 12.80
CA ALA A 109 -4.48 -17.62 12.55
C ALA A 109 -3.61 -17.28 11.33
N ASP A 110 -2.41 -17.86 11.20
CA ASP A 110 -1.51 -17.64 10.06
C ASP A 110 -2.18 -18.02 8.72
N ILE A 111 -2.93 -19.13 8.68
CA ILE A 111 -3.69 -19.55 7.49
C ILE A 111 -4.78 -18.52 7.16
N VAL A 112 -5.59 -18.12 8.15
CA VAL A 112 -6.66 -17.13 7.94
C VAL A 112 -6.10 -15.81 7.43
N PHE A 113 -5.05 -15.29 8.08
CA PHE A 113 -4.37 -14.08 7.61
C PHE A 113 -3.84 -14.25 6.19
N SER A 114 -3.24 -15.38 5.86
CA SER A 114 -2.74 -15.64 4.51
C SER A 114 -3.86 -15.58 3.45
N ILE A 115 -5.01 -16.18 3.74
CA ILE A 115 -6.19 -16.14 2.84
C ILE A 115 -6.67 -14.70 2.67
N THR A 116 -6.85 -13.95 3.77
CA THR A 116 -7.31 -12.56 3.72
C THR A 116 -6.37 -11.67 2.92
N ASN A 117 -5.04 -11.76 3.15
CA ASN A 117 -4.07 -10.99 2.38
C ASN A 117 -4.10 -11.33 0.89
N LYS A 118 -4.28 -12.61 0.54
CA LYS A 118 -4.38 -13.02 -0.86
C LYS A 118 -5.63 -12.42 -1.52
N ILE A 119 -6.76 -12.33 -0.81
CA ILE A 119 -7.97 -11.69 -1.32
C ILE A 119 -7.73 -10.20 -1.57
N ILE A 120 -7.16 -9.49 -0.59
CA ILE A 120 -6.85 -8.05 -0.67
C ILE A 120 -5.90 -7.78 -1.85
N LEU A 121 -4.77 -8.50 -1.92
CA LEU A 121 -3.81 -8.32 -3.03
C LEU A 121 -4.43 -8.61 -4.39
N ASN A 122 -5.32 -9.59 -4.51
CA ASN A 122 -6.01 -9.87 -5.77
C ASN A 122 -7.06 -8.81 -6.14
N GLU A 123 -7.65 -8.11 -5.17
CA GLU A 123 -8.54 -6.98 -5.41
C GLU A 123 -7.74 -5.80 -5.98
N ASP A 124 -6.62 -5.45 -5.35
CA ASP A 124 -5.71 -4.41 -5.80
C ASP A 124 -5.10 -4.70 -7.17
N LYS A 125 -4.55 -5.91 -7.34
CA LYS A 125 -3.88 -6.35 -8.57
C LYS A 125 -4.78 -6.21 -9.79
N ARG A 126 -6.10 -6.43 -9.63
CA ARG A 126 -7.06 -6.26 -10.73
C ARG A 126 -7.18 -4.80 -11.17
N VAL A 127 -7.07 -3.85 -10.26
CA VAL A 127 -7.10 -2.41 -10.57
C VAL A 127 -5.77 -2.00 -11.19
N VAL A 128 -4.66 -2.34 -10.55
CA VAL A 128 -3.32 -1.97 -11.03
C VAL A 128 -3.05 -2.53 -12.42
N LYS A 129 -3.48 -3.77 -12.73
CA LYS A 129 -3.33 -4.35 -14.07
C LYS A 129 -4.01 -3.55 -15.19
N THR A 130 -5.03 -2.75 -14.88
CA THR A 130 -5.74 -1.94 -15.90
C THR A 130 -5.08 -0.58 -16.17
N GLN A 131 -4.13 -0.16 -15.33
CA GLN A 131 -3.44 1.11 -15.49
C GLN A 131 -2.33 0.99 -16.53
N LYS A 132 -2.27 1.95 -17.46
CA LYS A 132 -1.21 2.02 -18.46
C LYS A 132 0.01 2.75 -17.88
N TYR A 133 1.19 2.20 -18.09
CA TYR A 133 2.46 2.89 -17.83
C TYR A 133 3.10 3.23 -19.17
N ASP A 134 3.07 4.50 -19.53
CA ASP A 134 3.66 5.05 -20.75
C ASP A 134 4.20 6.47 -20.49
N GLU A 135 4.65 7.15 -21.55
CA GLU A 135 5.20 8.51 -21.49
C GLU A 135 4.24 9.56 -20.89
N LYS A 136 2.95 9.25 -20.78
CA LYS A 136 1.94 10.13 -20.18
C LYS A 136 1.68 9.85 -18.70
N TYR A 137 2.46 8.96 -18.09
CA TYR A 137 2.38 8.74 -16.66
C TYR A 137 2.56 10.08 -15.91
N ASP A 138 1.63 10.40 -15.01
CA ASP A 138 1.56 11.65 -14.20
C ASP A 138 1.24 12.95 -14.95
N THR A 139 1.08 12.96 -16.28
CA THR A 139 0.86 14.22 -17.01
C THR A 139 -0.61 14.62 -17.12
N ASP A 140 -1.51 13.65 -17.27
CA ASP A 140 -2.95 13.87 -17.50
C ASP A 140 -3.83 13.61 -16.26
N ASP A 141 -3.23 13.21 -15.13
CA ASP A 141 -3.96 12.80 -13.92
C ASP A 141 -4.48 14.00 -13.11
N PHE A 142 -5.76 13.94 -12.71
CA PHE A 142 -6.34 14.89 -11.76
C PHE A 142 -6.28 14.33 -10.33
N LEU A 143 -5.38 14.87 -9.51
CA LEU A 143 -5.25 14.48 -8.10
C LEU A 143 -6.37 15.08 -7.23
N LEU A 144 -7.01 14.23 -6.45
CA LEU A 144 -8.05 14.58 -5.49
C LEU A 144 -7.45 15.04 -4.15
N ARG A 145 -8.30 15.63 -3.30
CA ARG A 145 -7.91 16.15 -1.97
C ARG A 145 -7.15 15.13 -1.11
N HIS A 146 -7.47 13.85 -1.21
CA HIS A 146 -6.90 12.79 -0.37
C HIS A 146 -5.65 12.13 -0.98
N ASP A 147 -5.26 12.51 -2.19
CA ASP A 147 -4.10 11.97 -2.91
C ASP A 147 -2.78 12.65 -2.50
N GLN A 148 -2.76 13.30 -1.34
CA GLN A 148 -1.61 14.06 -0.87
C GLN A 148 -0.36 13.20 -0.74
N ILE A 149 -0.49 11.95 -0.31
CA ILE A 149 0.65 11.03 -0.19
C ILE A 149 1.22 10.70 -1.59
N ILE A 150 0.35 10.43 -2.57
CA ILE A 150 0.75 10.18 -3.96
C ILE A 150 1.41 11.43 -4.55
N LYS A 151 0.83 12.61 -4.33
CA LYS A 151 1.39 13.88 -4.78
C LYS A 151 2.83 14.08 -4.30
N GLU A 152 3.08 13.85 -3.02
CA GLU A 152 4.44 14.01 -2.46
C GLU A 152 5.38 12.88 -2.91
N PHE A 153 4.86 11.66 -3.07
CA PHE A 153 5.61 10.54 -3.66
C PHE A 153 6.11 10.88 -5.06
N ARG A 154 5.23 11.37 -5.95
CA ARG A 154 5.58 11.71 -7.34
C ARG A 154 6.62 12.83 -7.44
N LYS A 155 6.62 13.80 -6.51
CA LYS A 155 7.64 14.86 -6.45
C LYS A 155 9.03 14.34 -6.08
N ILE A 156 9.11 13.41 -5.13
CA ILE A 156 10.39 12.90 -4.60
C ILE A 156 10.91 11.74 -5.46
N TRP A 157 10.01 10.98 -6.09
CA TRP A 157 10.37 9.86 -6.94
C TRP A 157 11.00 10.35 -8.24
N HIS A 158 12.31 10.54 -8.21
CA HIS A 158 13.10 10.76 -9.42
C HIS A 158 13.44 9.42 -10.06
N THR A 159 13.07 9.24 -11.33
CA THR A 159 13.69 8.21 -12.16
C THR A 159 15.20 8.50 -12.15
N PRO A 160 16.08 7.54 -11.85
CA PRO A 160 17.43 7.62 -12.38
C PRO A 160 17.28 7.66 -13.90
N ASP A 161 17.79 8.72 -14.53
CA ASP A 161 17.95 8.79 -15.99
C ASP A 161 18.76 7.59 -16.51
#